data_AF-A0A522W6Y3-F1
#
_entry.id   AF-A0A522W6Y3-F1
#
_cell.length_a   1.000
_cell.length_b   1.000
_cell.length_c   1.000
_cell.angle_alpha   90.00
_cell.angle_beta   90.00
_cell.angle_gamma   90.00
#
_symmetry.space_group_name_H-M   'P 1'
#
loop_
_entity.id
_entity.type
_entity.pdbx_description
1 polymer ?
#
loop_
_entity_poly.entity_id
_entity_poly.type
_entity_poly.pdbx_seq_one_letter_code
_entity_poly.pdbx_strand_id
1 'polypeptide(L)'
;MPIVTRPQGNATIQTVNLRNLHDELGVGRDYATWIKERISRYGFAEGQDFVIEVSPRIGENPLGGRPAVEYHGTIDMAKELAMVENNDRGRQVRRYFIEAERRLRQHQARPEMPYFLRRMVANMNNVPHGHFSILNEIAAMLVGPMEALGYTLPEHLWPDISAGLMFCGWLRKEKGIEPKTFPDYIHVFADGKREPVRARAYPNSLLADVRHHFQYVWLPKKAADYFKGRDPNALLYLPQLLPPPTPAKH
;
A
#
# COMPACT_ATOMS: atom_id res chain seq x y z
N MET A 1 -4.55 5.31 -30.48
CA MET A 1 -3.62 4.27 -30.98
C MET A 1 -3.76 2.93 -30.26
N PRO A 2 -3.77 1.78 -30.97
CA PRO A 2 -3.76 0.44 -30.37
C PRO A 2 -2.41 0.11 -29.73
N ILE A 3 -2.46 -0.58 -28.58
CA ILE A 3 -1.28 -1.10 -27.87
C ILE A 3 -1.16 -2.59 -28.21
N VAL A 4 0.03 -3.02 -28.61
CA VAL A 4 0.33 -4.40 -28.98
C VAL A 4 1.46 -4.92 -28.11
N THR A 5 1.26 -6.10 -27.52
CA THR A 5 2.30 -6.81 -26.77
C THR A 5 3.20 -7.58 -27.72
N ARG A 6 4.51 -7.32 -27.67
CA ARG A 6 5.53 -7.99 -28.51
C ARG A 6 6.59 -8.66 -27.65
N PRO A 7 7.13 -9.82 -28.08
CA PRO A 7 8.23 -10.48 -27.37
C PRO A 7 9.55 -9.71 -27.57
N GLN A 8 10.34 -9.61 -26.50
CA GLN A 8 11.67 -8.98 -26.47
C GLN A 8 12.56 -9.79 -25.51
N GLY A 9 13.34 -10.72 -26.07
CA GLY A 9 14.06 -11.72 -25.26
C GLY A 9 13.09 -12.61 -24.47
N ASN A 10 13.30 -12.72 -23.15
CA ASN A 10 12.42 -13.48 -22.23
C ASN A 10 11.24 -12.66 -21.67
N ALA A 11 11.09 -11.39 -22.06
CA ALA A 11 10.02 -10.52 -21.61
C ALA A 11 9.05 -10.18 -22.75
N THR A 12 7.86 -9.72 -22.39
CA THR A 12 6.92 -9.11 -23.32
C THR A 12 6.82 -7.62 -23.03
N ILE A 13 6.84 -6.80 -24.08
CA ILE A 13 6.77 -5.34 -23.98
C ILE A 13 5.54 -4.82 -24.70
N GLN A 14 4.89 -3.82 -24.11
CA GLN A 14 3.81 -3.10 -24.75
C GLN A 14 4.38 -2.04 -25.70
N THR A 15 3.98 -2.13 -26.95
CA THR A 15 4.45 -1.27 -28.03
C THR A 15 3.28 -0.64 -28.78
N VAL A 16 3.61 0.43 -29.49
CA VAL A 16 2.70 1.12 -30.39
C VAL A 16 3.38 1.28 -31.75
N ASN A 17 2.59 1.26 -32.83
CA ASN A 17 3.13 1.49 -34.16
C ASN A 17 3.45 2.99 -34.32
N LEU A 18 4.70 3.32 -34.64
CA LEU A 18 5.17 4.72 -34.68
C LEU A 18 4.68 5.49 -35.90
N ARG A 19 4.19 4.80 -36.95
CA ARG A 19 3.53 5.46 -38.08
C ARG A 19 2.16 5.98 -37.66
N ASN A 20 1.39 5.18 -36.93
CA ASN A 20 0.12 5.65 -36.36
C ASN A 20 0.34 6.83 -35.41
N LEU A 21 1.41 6.80 -34.60
CA LEU A 21 1.78 7.93 -33.74
C LEU A 21 2.11 9.18 -34.57
N HIS A 22 2.91 9.03 -35.63
CA HIS A 22 3.29 10.13 -36.53
C HIS A 22 2.06 10.81 -37.14
N ASP A 23 1.10 10.01 -37.62
CA ASP A 23 -0.17 10.48 -38.17
C ASP A 23 -1.03 11.18 -37.09
N GLU A 24 -1.17 10.58 -35.90
CA GLU A 24 -1.92 11.17 -34.78
C GLU A 24 -1.31 12.50 -34.28
N LEU A 25 0.02 12.62 -34.33
CA LEU A 25 0.75 13.84 -33.96
C LEU A 25 0.69 14.92 -35.06
N GLY A 26 0.23 14.61 -36.26
CA GLY A 26 0.12 15.55 -37.37
C GLY A 26 1.47 16.12 -37.81
N VAL A 27 2.51 15.28 -37.83
CA VAL A 27 3.86 15.70 -38.21
C VAL A 27 3.95 15.88 -39.73
N GLY A 28 4.32 17.09 -40.19
CA GLY A 28 4.37 17.41 -41.62
C GLY A 28 5.56 16.84 -42.39
N ARG A 29 6.62 16.39 -41.71
CA ARG A 29 7.75 15.69 -42.34
C ARG A 29 7.37 14.25 -42.64
N ASP A 30 7.90 13.67 -43.71
CA ASP A 30 7.68 12.26 -44.03
C ASP A 30 8.13 11.33 -42.88
N TYR A 31 7.36 10.26 -42.66
CA TYR A 31 7.56 9.33 -41.54
C TYR A 31 8.99 8.76 -41.48
N ALA A 32 9.55 8.35 -42.63
CA ALA A 32 10.83 7.65 -42.67
C ALA A 32 12.00 8.55 -42.27
N THR A 33 12.00 9.80 -42.72
CA THR A 33 12.98 10.81 -42.30
C THR A 33 12.76 11.21 -40.85
N TRP A 34 11.50 11.42 -40.46
CA TRP A 34 11.14 11.79 -39.09
C TRP A 34 11.62 10.76 -38.07
N ILE A 35 11.27 9.48 -38.24
CA ILE A 35 11.58 8.47 -37.21
C ILE A 35 13.09 8.23 -37.07
N LYS A 36 13.84 8.22 -38.17
CA LYS A 36 15.30 8.06 -38.14
C LYS A 36 15.99 9.24 -37.44
N GLU A 37 15.55 10.45 -37.73
CA GLU A 37 16.07 11.64 -37.06
C GLU A 37 15.74 11.63 -35.56
N ARG A 38 14.52 11.24 -35.18
CA ARG A 38 14.11 11.17 -33.78
C ARG A 38 14.87 10.12 -33.00
N ILE A 39 15.03 8.92 -33.56
CA ILE A 39 15.87 7.85 -32.98
C ILE A 39 17.29 8.36 -32.75
N SER A 40 17.92 8.93 -33.79
CA SER A 40 19.30 9.41 -33.68
C SER A 40 19.46 10.59 -32.72
N ARG A 41 18.55 11.57 -32.75
CA ARG A 41 18.65 12.80 -31.94
C ARG A 41 18.45 12.54 -30.46
N TYR A 42 17.53 11.65 -30.10
CA TYR A 42 17.18 11.37 -28.70
C TYR A 42 17.84 10.11 -28.15
N GLY A 43 18.62 9.40 -28.96
CA GLY A 43 19.43 8.26 -28.51
C GLY A 43 18.63 7.00 -28.22
N PHE A 44 17.47 6.83 -28.87
CA PHE A 44 16.66 5.61 -28.70
C PHE A 44 17.39 4.38 -29.25
N ALA A 45 17.35 3.28 -28.49
CA ALA A 45 18.05 2.04 -28.82
C ALA A 45 17.07 0.93 -29.26
N GLU A 46 17.43 0.22 -30.32
CA GLU A 46 16.71 -0.98 -30.76
C GLU A 46 16.83 -2.08 -29.71
N GLY A 47 15.73 -2.77 -29.40
CA GLY A 47 15.71 -3.76 -28.34
C GLY A 47 15.73 -3.15 -26.93
N GLN A 48 15.49 -1.85 -26.78
CA GLN A 48 15.13 -1.19 -25.53
C GLN A 48 13.89 -0.31 -25.73
N ASP A 49 13.97 0.65 -26.65
CA ASP A 49 12.96 1.69 -26.86
C ASP A 49 12.04 1.38 -28.05
N PHE A 50 12.51 0.58 -29.00
CA PHE A 50 11.71 0.11 -30.12
C PHE A 50 12.19 -1.24 -30.67
N VAL A 51 11.32 -1.87 -31.46
CA VAL A 51 11.64 -3.03 -32.30
C VAL A 51 11.28 -2.74 -33.75
N ILE A 52 12.05 -3.29 -34.68
CA ILE A 52 11.83 -3.14 -36.11
C ILE A 52 11.10 -4.37 -36.64
N GLU A 53 10.04 -4.14 -37.42
CA GLU A 53 9.39 -5.16 -38.23
C GLU A 53 9.71 -4.88 -39.70
N VAL A 54 10.44 -5.79 -40.33
CA VAL A 54 10.75 -5.72 -41.76
C VAL A 54 9.85 -6.71 -42.46
N SER A 55 9.01 -6.24 -43.40
CA SER A 55 8.27 -7.14 -44.28
C SER A 55 9.25 -8.08 -45.01
N PRO A 56 8.90 -9.35 -45.27
CA PRO A 56 9.84 -10.34 -45.79
C PRO A 56 10.58 -9.81 -47.03
N ARG A 57 11.92 -9.95 -47.02
CA ARG A 57 12.79 -9.46 -48.10
C ARG A 57 13.14 -10.56 -49.08
N ILE A 58 12.94 -10.24 -50.36
CA ILE A 58 13.52 -10.85 -51.58
C ILE A 58 12.80 -12.13 -52.04
N GLY A 59 11.89 -11.98 -53.00
CA GLY A 59 11.30 -13.09 -53.76
C GLY A 59 9.82 -12.91 -54.12
N GLU A 60 9.04 -12.22 -53.28
CA GLU A 60 7.56 -12.24 -53.36
C GLU A 60 6.92 -10.85 -53.55
N ASN A 61 7.66 -9.87 -54.09
CA ASN A 61 7.04 -8.62 -54.57
C ASN A 61 6.82 -8.74 -56.08
N PRO A 62 5.64 -9.20 -56.56
CA PRO A 62 5.35 -9.30 -58.00
C PRO A 62 5.42 -7.94 -58.73
N LEU A 63 5.44 -6.82 -57.99
CA LEU A 63 5.47 -5.45 -58.51
C LEU A 63 6.83 -4.73 -58.36
N GLY A 64 7.83 -5.34 -57.73
CA GLY A 64 9.14 -4.72 -57.47
C GLY A 64 9.10 -3.54 -56.47
N GLY A 65 9.94 -3.54 -55.44
CA GLY A 65 9.99 -2.43 -54.48
C GLY A 65 10.87 -2.68 -53.26
N ARG A 66 11.38 -1.60 -52.66
CA ARG A 66 12.17 -1.66 -51.41
C ARG A 66 11.24 -2.06 -50.25
N PRO A 67 11.61 -3.04 -49.41
CA PRO A 67 10.75 -3.53 -48.33
C PRO A 67 10.44 -2.44 -47.29
N ALA A 68 9.17 -2.36 -46.89
CA ALA A 68 8.71 -1.43 -45.87
C ALA A 68 9.34 -1.77 -44.50
N VAL A 69 9.73 -0.73 -43.77
CA VAL A 69 10.29 -0.84 -42.42
C VAL A 69 9.28 -0.20 -41.47
N GLU A 70 8.74 -1.00 -40.56
CA GLU A 70 7.81 -0.55 -39.54
C GLU A 70 8.50 -0.51 -38.18
N TYR A 71 8.36 0.60 -37.46
CA TYR A 71 8.95 0.78 -36.14
C TYR A 71 7.84 0.66 -35.09
N HIS A 72 8.08 -0.17 -34.08
CA HIS A 72 7.19 -0.34 -32.95
C HIS A 72 7.91 0.13 -31.69
N GLY A 73 7.54 1.33 -31.21
CA GLY A 73 8.15 1.93 -30.03
C GLY A 73 7.45 1.50 -28.75
N THR A 74 8.17 1.50 -27.64
CA THR A 74 7.57 1.35 -26.31
C THR A 74 6.60 2.50 -26.04
N ILE A 75 5.71 2.28 -25.07
CA ILE A 75 4.82 3.35 -24.61
C ILE A 75 5.63 4.57 -24.16
N ASP A 76 6.78 4.37 -23.50
CA ASP A 76 7.60 5.46 -22.98
C ASP A 76 8.31 6.23 -24.10
N MET A 77 8.90 5.54 -25.09
CA MET A 77 9.42 6.20 -26.30
C MET A 77 8.33 7.01 -27.00
N ALA A 78 7.12 6.46 -27.15
CA ALA A 78 6.01 7.16 -27.79
C ALA A 78 5.59 8.43 -27.03
N LYS A 79 5.57 8.39 -25.69
CA LYS A 79 5.33 9.58 -24.85
C LYS A 79 6.41 10.63 -25.09
N GLU A 80 7.68 10.22 -25.08
CA GLU A 80 8.80 11.13 -25.32
C GLU A 80 8.72 11.80 -26.68
N LEU A 81 8.51 11.02 -27.74
CA LEU A 81 8.30 11.53 -29.10
C LEU A 81 7.16 12.55 -29.14
N ALA A 82 6.01 12.24 -28.53
CA ALA A 82 4.88 13.15 -28.48
C ALA A 82 5.21 14.45 -27.70
N MET A 83 5.99 14.37 -26.61
CA MET A 83 6.36 15.52 -25.79
C MET A 83 7.34 16.46 -26.51
N VAL A 84 8.23 15.93 -27.34
CA VAL A 84 9.25 16.73 -28.06
C VAL A 84 8.74 17.33 -29.36
N GLU A 85 7.58 16.92 -29.86
CA GLU A 85 6.98 17.56 -31.02
C GLU A 85 6.55 19.01 -30.71
N ASN A 86 7.13 19.94 -31.46
CA ASN A 86 6.84 21.37 -31.31
C ASN A 86 5.63 21.79 -32.15
N ASN A 87 4.49 21.15 -31.88
CA ASN A 87 3.21 21.41 -32.54
C ASN A 87 2.05 21.40 -31.52
N ASP A 88 0.82 21.62 -31.99
CA ASP A 88 -0.35 21.69 -31.11
C ASP A 88 -0.64 20.36 -30.39
N ARG A 89 -0.41 19.23 -31.06
CA ARG A 89 -0.56 17.90 -30.46
C ARG A 89 0.46 17.67 -29.34
N GLY A 90 1.73 17.99 -29.58
CA GLY A 90 2.77 17.91 -28.54
C GLY A 90 2.56 18.90 -27.39
N ARG A 91 1.96 20.08 -27.66
CA ARG A 91 1.51 21.00 -26.59
C ARG A 91 0.39 20.38 -25.75
N GLN A 92 -0.61 19.73 -26.37
CA GLN A 92 -1.69 19.07 -25.65
C GLN A 92 -1.16 17.93 -24.76
N VAL A 93 -0.26 17.10 -25.28
CA VAL A 93 0.37 16.01 -24.52
C VAL A 93 1.13 16.55 -23.31
N ARG A 94 1.99 17.56 -23.50
CA ARG A 94 2.73 18.20 -22.38
C ARG A 94 1.77 18.76 -21.31
N ARG A 95 0.67 19.42 -21.71
CA ARG A 95 -0.34 19.94 -20.77
C ARG A 95 -1.02 18.82 -19.99
N TYR A 96 -1.38 17.72 -20.66
CA TYR A 96 -1.96 16.55 -20.03
C TYR A 96 -1.03 15.97 -18.95
N PHE A 97 0.26 15.78 -19.26
CA PHE A 97 1.22 15.24 -18.28
C PHE A 97 1.43 16.19 -17.09
N ILE A 98 1.54 17.51 -17.33
CA ILE A 98 1.61 18.50 -16.24
C ILE A 98 0.38 18.44 -15.34
N GLU A 99 -0.81 18.28 -15.93
CA GLU A 99 -2.05 18.14 -15.16
C GLU A 99 -2.11 16.82 -14.40
N ALA A 100 -1.69 15.71 -15.02
CA ALA A 100 -1.60 14.42 -14.37
C ALA A 100 -0.64 14.46 -13.16
N GLU A 101 0.52 15.11 -13.29
CA GLU A 101 1.44 15.33 -12.17
C GLU A 101 0.84 16.21 -11.07
N ARG A 102 0.13 17.28 -11.43
CA ARG A 102 -0.58 18.13 -10.45
C ARG A 102 -1.61 17.34 -9.69
N ARG A 103 -2.44 16.54 -10.38
CA ARG A 103 -3.42 15.65 -9.77
C ARG A 103 -2.72 14.63 -8.87
N LEU A 104 -1.62 14.02 -9.31
CA LEU A 104 -0.85 13.08 -8.51
C LEU A 104 -0.29 13.73 -7.24
N ARG A 105 0.26 14.94 -7.32
CA ARG A 105 0.75 15.69 -6.15
C ARG A 105 -0.38 16.11 -5.20
N GLN A 106 -1.55 16.45 -5.73
CA GLN A 106 -2.74 16.73 -4.92
C GLN A 106 -3.31 15.47 -4.26
N HIS A 107 -3.21 14.32 -4.94
CA HIS A 107 -3.65 13.01 -4.46
C HIS A 107 -2.57 12.20 -3.72
N GLN A 108 -1.35 12.71 -3.60
CA GLN A 108 -0.43 12.37 -2.51
C GLN A 108 -0.99 12.94 -1.20
N ALA A 109 -2.23 12.57 -0.88
CA ALA A 109 -2.74 12.57 0.46
C ALA A 109 -1.74 11.75 1.28
N ARG A 110 -1.35 12.26 2.45
CA ARG A 110 -0.74 11.38 3.45
C ARG A 110 -1.61 10.14 3.52
N PRO A 111 -1.06 8.91 3.38
CA PRO A 111 -1.86 7.71 3.54
C PRO A 111 -2.67 7.88 4.82
N GLU A 112 -3.99 7.72 4.70
CA GLU A 112 -4.87 7.93 5.84
C GLU A 112 -4.33 7.06 6.97
N MET A 113 -4.04 7.67 8.13
CA MET A 113 -3.49 6.90 9.24
C MET A 113 -4.47 5.76 9.54
N PRO A 114 -3.97 4.51 9.66
CA PRO A 114 -4.79 3.39 10.10
C PRO A 114 -5.60 3.78 11.34
N TYR A 115 -6.84 3.29 11.44
CA TYR A 115 -7.77 3.65 12.51
C TYR A 115 -7.14 3.60 13.90
N PHE A 116 -6.36 2.55 14.18
CA PHE A 116 -5.63 2.40 15.42
C PHE A 116 -4.71 3.57 15.74
N LEU A 117 -3.90 4.01 14.77
CA LEU A 117 -2.99 5.13 14.96
C LEU A 117 -3.75 6.43 15.16
N ARG A 118 -4.86 6.64 14.43
CA ARG A 118 -5.75 7.80 14.69
C ARG A 118 -6.28 7.78 16.12
N ARG A 119 -6.72 6.62 16.61
CA ARG A 119 -7.24 6.44 17.97
C ARG A 119 -6.16 6.64 19.02
N MET A 120 -4.93 6.18 18.81
CA MET A 120 -3.81 6.44 19.71
C MET A 120 -3.52 7.94 19.81
N VAL A 121 -3.38 8.61 18.67
CA VAL A 121 -3.07 10.05 18.60
C VAL A 121 -4.17 10.88 19.26
N ALA A 122 -5.45 10.54 19.03
CA ALA A 122 -6.59 11.23 19.63
C ALA A 122 -6.60 11.18 21.17
N ASN A 123 -5.92 10.20 21.78
CA ASN A 123 -5.89 9.99 23.23
C ASN A 123 -4.52 10.23 23.86
N MET A 124 -3.49 10.56 23.07
CA MET A 124 -2.11 10.66 23.53
C MET A 124 -1.95 11.67 24.68
N ASN A 125 -2.70 12.76 24.63
CA ASN A 125 -2.67 13.82 25.63
C ASN A 125 -3.73 13.64 26.74
N ASN A 126 -4.62 12.66 26.61
CA ASN A 126 -5.67 12.43 27.61
C ASN A 126 -5.16 11.54 28.75
N VAL A 127 -4.20 10.64 28.48
CA VAL A 127 -3.63 9.76 29.49
C VAL A 127 -2.70 10.56 30.40
N PRO A 128 -2.90 10.56 31.73
CA PRO A 128 -2.02 11.26 32.67
C PRO A 128 -0.57 10.80 32.56
N HIS A 129 0.37 11.73 32.79
CA HIS A 129 1.79 11.38 32.85
C HIS A 129 2.06 10.25 33.86
N GLY A 130 3.02 9.39 33.53
CA GLY A 130 3.36 8.21 34.34
C GLY A 130 2.36 7.05 34.23
N HIS A 131 1.36 7.15 33.36
CA HIS A 131 0.34 6.11 33.14
C HIS A 131 0.25 5.71 31.67
N PHE A 132 -0.36 4.55 31.43
CA PHE A 132 -0.65 4.01 30.09
C PHE A 132 -2.14 3.64 29.93
N SER A 133 -2.56 3.56 28.67
CA SER A 133 -3.85 3.01 28.27
C SER A 133 -3.70 1.53 27.93
N ILE A 134 -4.40 0.66 28.67
CA ILE A 134 -4.44 -0.78 28.35
C ILE A 134 -4.98 -1.05 26.94
N LEU A 135 -5.91 -0.21 26.46
CA LEU A 135 -6.47 -0.32 25.11
C LEU A 135 -5.40 -0.07 24.05
N ASN A 136 -4.50 0.90 24.29
CA ASN A 136 -3.41 1.20 23.36
C ASN A 136 -2.36 0.08 23.37
N GLU A 137 -1.99 -0.44 24.55
CA GLU A 137 -1.02 -1.54 24.66
C GLU A 137 -1.52 -2.82 23.99
N ILE A 138 -2.78 -3.20 24.26
CA ILE A 138 -3.40 -4.40 23.65
C ILE A 138 -3.47 -4.25 22.13
N ALA A 139 -3.91 -3.08 21.66
CA ALA A 139 -4.00 -2.83 20.24
C ALA A 139 -2.62 -2.85 19.56
N ALA A 140 -1.57 -2.31 20.19
CA ALA A 140 -0.21 -2.43 19.65
C ALA A 140 0.27 -3.90 19.56
N MET A 141 0.00 -4.70 20.59
CA MET A 141 0.40 -6.12 20.64
C MET A 141 -0.42 -7.04 19.73
N LEU A 142 -1.58 -6.59 19.27
CA LEU A 142 -2.46 -7.37 18.40
C LEU A 142 -2.32 -6.94 16.94
N VAL A 143 -2.48 -5.65 16.68
CA VAL A 143 -2.56 -5.08 15.33
C VAL A 143 -1.24 -5.16 14.62
N GLY A 144 -0.15 -4.73 15.27
CA GLY A 144 1.17 -4.73 14.65
C GLY A 144 1.52 -6.09 14.07
N PRO A 145 1.45 -7.17 14.87
CA PRO A 145 1.68 -8.53 14.38
C PRO A 145 0.66 -8.98 13.33
N MET A 146 -0.63 -8.69 13.51
CA MET A 146 -1.65 -9.11 12.55
C MET A 146 -1.48 -8.44 11.17
N GLU A 147 -1.22 -7.13 11.13
CA GLU A 147 -0.94 -6.38 9.91
C GLU A 147 0.34 -6.91 9.23
N ALA A 148 1.38 -7.23 10.01
CA ALA A 148 2.61 -7.84 9.49
C ALA A 148 2.36 -9.21 8.84
N LEU A 149 1.33 -9.93 9.27
CA LEU A 149 0.89 -11.18 8.67
C LEU A 149 -0.10 -11.00 7.50
N GLY A 150 -0.38 -9.76 7.09
CA GLY A 150 -1.29 -9.43 6.00
C GLY A 150 -2.77 -9.45 6.38
N TYR A 151 -3.09 -9.39 7.68
CA TYR A 151 -4.46 -9.25 8.16
C TYR A 151 -4.69 -7.87 8.78
N THR A 152 -5.53 -7.08 8.14
CA THR A 152 -5.95 -5.77 8.64
C THR A 152 -7.17 -5.93 9.54
N LEU A 153 -7.02 -5.53 10.80
CA LEU A 153 -8.08 -5.65 11.80
C LEU A 153 -9.21 -4.64 11.52
N PRO A 154 -10.49 -5.07 11.37
CA PRO A 154 -11.59 -4.15 11.12
C PRO A 154 -11.79 -3.09 12.22
N GLU A 155 -12.20 -1.87 11.85
CA GLU A 155 -12.32 -0.73 12.78
C GLU A 155 -13.30 -0.96 13.96
N HIS A 156 -14.23 -1.90 13.82
CA HIS A 156 -15.20 -2.25 14.85
C HIS A 156 -14.72 -3.39 15.77
N LEU A 157 -13.57 -4.02 15.45
CA LEU A 157 -13.13 -5.28 16.03
C LEU A 157 -11.97 -5.12 17.01
N TRP A 158 -12.08 -4.15 17.91
CA TRP A 158 -11.06 -3.86 18.91
C TRP A 158 -11.39 -4.55 20.23
N PRO A 159 -10.42 -5.24 20.87
CA PRO A 159 -10.61 -5.79 22.20
C PRO A 159 -11.18 -4.71 23.11
N ASP A 160 -12.41 -4.92 23.55
CA ASP A 160 -13.20 -3.94 24.28
C ASP A 160 -12.86 -3.99 25.77
N ILE A 161 -13.74 -3.42 26.59
CA ILE A 161 -13.66 -3.34 28.05
C ILE A 161 -13.33 -4.70 28.69
N SER A 162 -13.69 -5.83 28.07
CA SER A 162 -13.48 -7.18 28.60
C SER A 162 -12.00 -7.48 28.93
N ALA A 163 -11.07 -7.09 28.07
CA ALA A 163 -9.64 -7.34 28.31
C ALA A 163 -9.11 -6.53 29.49
N GLY A 164 -9.58 -5.28 29.63
CA GLY A 164 -9.28 -4.42 30.77
C GLY A 164 -9.85 -4.96 32.09
N LEU A 165 -11.08 -5.50 32.07
CA LEU A 165 -11.71 -6.14 33.23
C LEU A 165 -10.96 -7.40 33.65
N MET A 166 -10.53 -8.23 32.69
CA MET A 166 -9.71 -9.41 32.98
C MET A 166 -8.39 -9.04 33.63
N PHE A 167 -7.69 -8.04 33.09
CA PHE A 167 -6.44 -7.57 33.69
C PHE A 167 -6.66 -7.02 35.10
N CYS A 168 -7.75 -6.28 35.34
CA CYS A 168 -8.09 -5.82 36.69
C CYS A 168 -8.33 -6.98 37.66
N GLY A 169 -9.03 -8.04 37.22
CA GLY A 169 -9.22 -9.25 38.01
C GLY A 169 -7.90 -9.97 38.31
N TRP A 170 -7.03 -10.05 37.30
CA TRP A 170 -5.69 -10.64 37.43
C TRP A 170 -4.81 -9.86 38.40
N LEU A 171 -4.81 -8.52 38.35
CA LEU A 171 -4.06 -7.67 39.28
C LEU A 171 -4.49 -7.88 40.74
N ARG A 172 -5.79 -7.98 40.99
CA ARG A 172 -6.30 -8.26 42.34
C ARG A 172 -5.84 -9.63 42.84
N LYS A 173 -5.97 -10.65 41.99
CA LYS A 173 -5.71 -12.04 42.38
C LYS A 173 -4.20 -12.33 42.53
N GLU A 174 -3.40 -11.92 41.56
CA GLU A 174 -1.99 -12.34 41.47
C GLU A 174 -1.02 -11.33 42.07
N LYS A 175 -1.44 -10.07 42.23
CA LYS A 175 -0.58 -8.98 42.74
C LYS A 175 -1.13 -8.27 43.98
N GLY A 176 -2.38 -8.54 44.37
CA GLY A 176 -3.04 -7.82 45.47
C GLY A 176 -3.26 -6.32 45.19
N ILE A 177 -3.21 -5.91 43.92
CA ILE A 177 -3.34 -4.50 43.52
C ILE A 177 -4.81 -4.19 43.20
N GLU A 178 -5.36 -3.11 43.76
CA GLU A 178 -6.73 -2.65 43.51
C GLU A 178 -6.78 -1.53 42.46
N PRO A 179 -7.19 -1.82 41.20
CA PRO A 179 -7.16 -0.83 40.12
C PRO A 179 -8.20 0.28 40.28
N LYS A 180 -9.24 0.12 41.11
CA LYS A 180 -10.23 1.18 41.36
C LYS A 180 -9.61 2.47 41.91
N THR A 181 -8.40 2.38 42.47
CA THR A 181 -7.65 3.53 43.01
C THR A 181 -6.92 4.33 41.92
N PHE A 182 -6.82 3.80 40.70
CA PHE A 182 -6.09 4.45 39.61
C PHE A 182 -6.91 5.61 39.03
N PRO A 183 -6.24 6.65 38.50
CA PRO A 183 -6.94 7.74 37.82
C PRO A 183 -7.64 7.26 36.55
N ASP A 184 -8.68 7.98 36.16
CA ASP A 184 -9.34 7.81 34.87
C ASP A 184 -8.85 8.87 33.87
N TYR A 185 -9.10 8.61 32.59
CA TYR A 185 -9.00 9.56 31.51
C TYR A 185 -10.20 9.46 30.56
N ILE A 186 -10.42 10.52 29.79
CA ILE A 186 -11.44 10.51 28.73
C ILE A 186 -10.85 9.84 27.49
N HIS A 187 -11.45 8.71 27.09
CA HIS A 187 -11.08 7.99 25.90
C HIS A 187 -12.00 8.36 24.74
N VAL A 188 -11.44 8.95 23.70
CA VAL A 188 -12.14 9.38 22.47
C VAL A 188 -11.93 8.35 21.36
N PHE A 189 -12.99 8.03 20.63
CA PHE A 189 -12.91 7.15 19.46
C PHE A 189 -12.69 7.99 18.19
N ALA A 190 -11.71 7.61 17.37
CA ALA A 190 -11.32 8.39 16.20
C ALA A 190 -12.35 8.38 15.05
N ASP A 191 -13.38 7.54 15.14
CA ASP A 191 -14.49 7.48 14.18
C ASP A 191 -15.52 8.59 14.40
N GLY A 192 -15.52 9.26 15.56
CA GLY A 192 -16.54 10.25 15.92
C GLY A 192 -17.97 9.69 16.02
N LYS A 193 -18.15 8.38 15.93
CA LYS A 193 -19.45 7.69 16.01
C LYS A 193 -19.75 7.19 17.41
N ARG A 194 -18.70 6.90 18.18
CA ARG A 194 -18.82 6.40 19.55
C ARG A 194 -18.63 7.54 20.54
N GLU A 195 -19.51 7.57 21.54
CA GLU A 195 -19.39 8.49 22.67
C GLU A 195 -18.08 8.26 23.43
N PRO A 196 -17.39 9.34 23.86
CA PRO A 196 -16.22 9.21 24.73
C PRO A 196 -16.54 8.46 26.02
N VAL A 197 -15.61 7.63 26.48
CA VAL A 197 -15.78 6.81 27.70
C VAL A 197 -14.74 7.16 28.75
N ARG A 198 -15.09 7.02 30.03
CA ARG A 198 -14.11 7.06 31.12
C ARG A 198 -13.35 5.74 31.16
N ALA A 199 -12.06 5.78 30.85
CA ALA A 199 -11.17 4.63 30.87
C ALA A 199 -10.14 4.79 31.98
N ARG A 200 -9.72 3.67 32.55
CA ARG A 200 -8.69 3.66 33.60
C ARG A 200 -7.30 3.90 33.00
N ALA A 201 -6.53 4.79 33.62
CA ALA A 201 -5.11 4.99 33.31
C ALA A 201 -4.27 4.15 34.29
N TYR A 202 -3.45 3.24 33.76
CA TYR A 202 -2.69 2.29 34.57
C TYR A 202 -1.28 2.82 34.82
N PRO A 203 -0.71 2.73 36.03
CA PRO A 203 0.68 3.17 36.27
C PRO A 203 1.68 2.46 35.35
N ASN A 204 2.68 3.18 34.84
CA ASN A 204 3.70 2.62 33.95
C ASN A 204 4.51 1.48 34.55
N SER A 205 4.55 1.36 35.88
CA SER A 205 5.14 0.22 36.58
C SER A 205 4.47 -1.13 36.22
N LEU A 206 3.23 -1.11 35.72
CA LEU A 206 2.48 -2.31 35.32
C LEU A 206 2.59 -2.64 33.82
N LEU A 207 3.46 -1.96 33.06
CA LEU A 207 3.63 -2.22 31.62
C LEU A 207 4.12 -3.65 31.33
N ALA A 208 5.05 -4.18 32.14
CA ALA A 208 5.50 -5.56 31.99
C ALA A 208 4.35 -6.55 32.28
N ASP A 209 3.55 -6.27 33.30
CA ASP A 209 2.45 -7.11 33.72
C ASP A 209 1.33 -7.17 32.67
N VAL A 210 0.96 -6.05 32.04
CA VAL A 210 -0.10 -6.06 31.01
C VAL A 210 0.33 -6.83 29.76
N ARG A 211 1.61 -6.73 29.37
CA ARG A 211 2.16 -7.47 28.22
C ARG A 211 2.18 -8.97 28.50
N HIS A 212 2.66 -9.35 29.69
CA HIS A 212 2.62 -10.73 30.14
C HIS A 212 1.18 -11.25 30.19
N HIS A 213 0.26 -10.52 30.82
CA HIS A 213 -1.14 -10.92 30.89
C HIS A 213 -1.76 -11.08 29.49
N PHE A 214 -1.48 -10.16 28.57
CA PHE A 214 -1.98 -10.26 27.21
C PHE A 214 -1.46 -11.54 26.51
N GLN A 215 -0.15 -11.75 26.51
CA GLN A 215 0.49 -12.86 25.78
C GLN A 215 0.20 -14.24 26.37
N TYR A 216 0.12 -14.36 27.70
CA TYR A 216 0.03 -15.66 28.39
C TYR A 216 -1.35 -15.95 28.98
N VAL A 217 -2.25 -14.95 29.03
CA VAL A 217 -3.60 -15.14 29.58
C VAL A 217 -4.66 -14.80 28.54
N TRP A 218 -4.71 -13.58 28.03
CA TRP A 218 -5.80 -13.16 27.16
C TRP A 218 -5.71 -13.81 25.78
N LEU A 219 -4.56 -13.70 25.12
CA LEU A 219 -4.38 -14.18 23.76
C LEU A 219 -4.62 -15.71 23.65
N PRO A 220 -4.04 -16.57 24.52
CA PRO A 220 -4.23 -18.01 24.39
C PRO A 220 -5.62 -18.48 24.83
N LYS A 221 -6.26 -17.80 25.80
CA LYS A 221 -7.50 -18.29 26.44
C LYS A 221 -8.78 -17.61 25.96
N LYS A 222 -8.68 -16.46 25.27
CA LYS A 222 -9.86 -15.63 24.93
C LYS A 222 -9.88 -15.12 23.50
N ALA A 223 -8.73 -14.91 22.87
CA ALA A 223 -8.73 -14.33 21.53
C ALA A 223 -9.52 -15.16 20.52
N ALA A 224 -9.34 -16.48 20.50
CA ALA A 224 -10.06 -17.36 19.58
C ALA A 224 -11.59 -17.20 19.71
N ASP A 225 -12.13 -17.28 20.92
CA ASP A 225 -13.57 -17.09 21.16
C ASP A 225 -14.03 -15.67 20.80
N TYR A 226 -13.21 -14.66 21.10
CA TYR A 226 -13.50 -13.27 20.77
C TYR A 226 -13.66 -13.07 19.26
N PHE A 227 -12.75 -13.65 18.47
CA PHE A 227 -12.73 -13.50 17.01
C PHE A 227 -13.73 -14.42 16.29
N LYS A 228 -13.96 -15.64 16.79
CA LYS A 228 -14.80 -16.65 16.14
C LYS A 228 -16.19 -16.16 15.75
N GLY A 229 -16.83 -15.34 16.58
CA GLY A 229 -18.18 -14.81 16.32
C GLY A 229 -18.22 -13.47 15.58
N ARG A 230 -17.06 -12.87 15.29
CA ARG A 230 -16.98 -11.48 14.81
C ARG A 230 -16.19 -11.33 13.51
N ASP A 231 -15.03 -11.99 13.43
CA ASP A 231 -14.27 -12.18 12.20
C ASP A 231 -13.48 -13.50 12.27
N PRO A 232 -14.05 -14.59 11.72
CA PRO A 232 -13.39 -15.90 11.71
C PRO A 232 -12.06 -15.92 10.96
N ASN A 233 -11.82 -15.00 10.02
CA ASN A 233 -10.56 -14.99 9.25
C ASN A 233 -9.35 -14.69 10.14
N ALA A 234 -9.56 -13.90 11.21
CA ALA A 234 -8.52 -13.63 12.21
C ALA A 234 -7.94 -14.92 12.81
N LEU A 235 -8.73 -15.99 12.92
CA LEU A 235 -8.32 -17.26 13.53
C LEU A 235 -7.14 -17.93 12.79
N LEU A 236 -6.94 -17.62 11.50
CA LEU A 236 -5.81 -18.11 10.71
C LEU A 236 -4.46 -17.51 11.18
N TYR A 237 -4.51 -16.35 11.81
CA TYR A 237 -3.33 -15.56 12.18
C TYR A 237 -3.01 -15.67 13.67
N LEU A 238 -4.02 -15.78 14.54
CA LEU A 238 -3.84 -15.83 15.99
C LEU A 238 -2.81 -16.86 16.49
N PRO A 239 -2.69 -18.08 15.95
CA PRO A 239 -1.68 -19.05 16.41
C PRO A 239 -0.25 -18.54 16.28
N GLN A 240 0.03 -17.68 15.29
CA GLN A 240 1.36 -17.12 15.03
C GLN A 240 1.73 -16.01 16.03
N LEU A 241 0.75 -15.48 16.78
CA LEU A 241 0.97 -14.46 17.81
C LEU A 241 1.24 -15.09 19.19
N LEU A 242 1.02 -16.40 19.36
CA LEU A 242 1.24 -17.07 20.64
C LEU A 242 2.73 -17.10 20.99
N PRO A 243 3.09 -16.96 22.27
CA PRO A 243 4.47 -17.13 22.69
C PRO A 243 4.95 -18.55 22.33
N PRO A 244 6.24 -18.71 21.96
CA PRO A 244 6.79 -20.03 21.70
C PRO A 244 6.66 -20.92 22.94
N PRO A 245 6.55 -22.25 22.78
CA PRO A 245 6.53 -23.16 23.91
C PRO A 245 7.77 -22.94 24.79
N THR A 246 7.57 -22.83 26.10
CA THR A 246 8.67 -22.70 27.05
C THR A 246 9.60 -23.90 26.86
N PRO A 247 10.92 -23.69 26.61
CA PRO A 247 11.83 -24.82 26.49
C PRO A 247 11.78 -25.65 27.77
N ALA A 248 11.73 -26.97 27.63
CA ALA A 248 11.83 -27.87 28.76
C ALA A 248 13.11 -27.52 29.53
N LYS A 249 12.99 -27.31 30.84
CA LYS A 249 14.18 -27.15 31.69
C LYS A 249 14.99 -28.45 31.57
N HIS A 250 16.16 -28.37 30.95
CA HIS A 250 17.17 -29.43 30.99
C HIS A 250 17.80 -29.48 32.38
#